data_AF-A0A920LS29-F1
#
_entry.id   AF-A0A920LS29-F1
#
_cell.length_a   1.000
_cell.length_b   1.000
_cell.length_c   1.000
_cell.angle_alpha   90.00
_cell.angle_beta   90.00
_cell.angle_gamma   90.00
#
_symmetry.space_group_name_H-M   'P 1'
#
loop_
_entity.id
_entity.type
_entity.pdbx_description
1 polymer ?
#
loop_
_entity_poly.entity_id
_entity_poly.type
_entity_poly.pdbx_seq_one_letter_code
_entity_poly.pdbx_strand_id
1 'polypeptide(L)' 'MELIEKYFKEIEDRKSQGLSAKPIESKRLVKELIQEIKSMNSLNRTKALNLIIYNVLPGTTGQLRRKLYSFRT' A
#
# COMPACT_ATOMS: atom_id res chain seq x y z
N MET A 1 -8.34 8.43 2.54
CA MET A 1 -7.56 9.38 3.36
C MET A 1 -7.34 8.81 4.76
N GLU A 2 -8.38 8.52 5.55
CA GLU A 2 -8.21 8.00 6.92
C GLU A 2 -7.50 6.63 7.02
N LEU A 3 -7.69 5.73 6.04
CA LEU A 3 -7.14 4.38 6.10
C LEU A 3 -5.61 4.36 5.95
N ILE A 4 -5.08 5.14 5.01
CA ILE A 4 -3.63 5.26 4.80
C ILE A 4 -2.96 5.91 6.01
N GLU A 5 -3.51 7.00 6.52
CA GLU A 5 -2.95 7.70 7.69
C GLU A 5 -2.93 6.80 8.93
N LYS A 6 -4.00 6.06 9.17
CA LYS A 6 -4.07 5.08 10.25
C LYS A 6 -2.99 4.00 10.11
N TYR A 7 -2.74 3.55 8.88
CA TYR A 7 -1.71 2.57 8.60
C TYR A 7 -0.29 3.14 8.78
N PHE A 8 -0.05 4.40 8.39
CA PHE A 8 1.22 5.07 8.68
C PHE A 8 1.46 5.22 10.19
N LYS A 9 0.43 5.57 10.95
CA LYS A 9 0.52 5.64 12.40
C LYS A 9 0.84 4.28 13.02
N GLU A 10 0.20 3.21 12.55
CA GLU A 10 0.51 1.85 12.99
C GLU A 10 1.96 1.45 12.65
N ILE A 11 2.50 1.88 11.50
CA ILE A 11 3.91 1.67 11.16
C ILE A 11 4.83 2.40 12.14
N GLU A 12 4.54 3.67 12.45
CA GLU A 12 5.35 4.46 13.39
C GLU A 12 5.29 3.87 14.81
N ASP A 13 4.11 3.49 15.27
CA ASP A 13 3.91 2.84 16.57
C ASP A 13 4.71 1.52 16.65
N ARG A 14 4.67 0.70 15.60
CA ARG A 14 5.44 -0.56 15.55
C ARG A 14 6.94 -0.32 15.42
N LYS A 15 7.34 0.72 14.70
CA LYS A 15 8.75 1.11 14.59
C LYS A 15 9.31 1.56 15.95
N SER A 16 8.50 2.23 16.78
CA SER A 16 8.87 2.56 18.16
C SER A 16 9.13 1.31 19.02
N GLN A 17 8.44 0.21 18.70
CA GLN A 17 8.60 -1.09 19.34
C GLN A 17 9.72 -1.95 18.70
N GLY A 18 10.47 -1.42 17.72
CA GLY A 18 11.47 -2.18 16.97
C GLY A 18 10.91 -3.24 16.02
N LEU A 19 9.61 -3.19 15.72
CA LEU A 19 8.89 -4.17 14.92
C LEU A 19 8.69 -3.69 13.48
N SER A 20 8.70 -4.64 12.54
CA SER A 20 8.36 -4.39 11.15
C SER A 20 6.86 -4.10 10.97
N ALA A 21 6.54 -3.33 9.92
CA ALA A 21 5.16 -3.07 9.52
C ALA A 21 4.39 -4.37 9.27
N LYS A 22 3.09 -4.37 9.54
CA LYS A 22 2.25 -5.54 9.24
C LYS A 22 2.02 -5.66 7.74
N PRO A 23 1.85 -6.87 7.21
CA PRO A 23 1.44 -7.05 5.83
C PRO A 23 0.08 -6.38 5.55
N ILE A 24 -0.04 -5.72 4.41
CA ILE A 24 -1.28 -5.15 3.89
C ILE A 24 -2.07 -6.27 3.22
N GLU A 25 -3.14 -6.71 3.88
CA GLU A 25 -4.06 -7.71 3.34
C GLU A 25 -5.34 -7.08 2.74
N SER A 26 -5.62 -5.83 3.12
CA SER A 26 -6.85 -5.13 2.74
C SER A 26 -6.77 -4.52 1.34
N LYS A 27 -7.60 -5.01 0.42
CA LYS A 27 -7.73 -4.49 -0.96
C LYS A 27 -8.06 -2.99 -1.02
N ARG A 28 -8.75 -2.44 -0.02
CA ARG A 28 -9.08 -1.01 0.07
C ARG A 28 -7.84 -0.15 0.29
N LEU A 29 -6.95 -0.56 1.23
CA LEU A 29 -5.68 0.11 1.48
C LEU A 29 -4.79 0.15 0.25
N VAL A 30 -4.67 -1.00 -0.44
CA VAL A 30 -3.85 -1.08 -1.65
C VAL A 30 -4.39 -0.18 -2.76
N LYS A 31 -5.72 -0.07 -2.91
CA LYS A 31 -6.34 0.80 -3.91
C LYS A 31 -6.04 2.29 -3.62
N GLU A 32 -6.15 2.72 -2.37
CA GLU A 32 -5.81 4.09 -1.99
C GLU A 32 -4.31 4.37 -2.22
N LEU A 33 -3.41 3.43 -1.85
CA LEU A 33 -1.97 3.57 -2.09
C LEU A 33 -1.65 3.68 -3.58
N ILE A 34 -2.32 2.90 -4.44
CA ILE A 34 -2.15 3.00 -5.90
C ILE A 34 -2.65 4.35 -6.42
N GLN A 35 -3.73 4.90 -5.88
CA GLN A 35 -4.19 6.25 -6.26
C GLN A 35 -3.19 7.33 -5.84
N GLU A 36 -2.59 7.20 -4.67
CA GLU A 36 -1.55 8.11 -4.17
C GLU A 36 -0.26 8.04 -5.02
N ILE A 37 0.10 6.85 -5.49
CA ILE A 37 1.24 6.65 -6.41
C ILE A 37 0.95 7.20 -7.81
N LYS A 38 -0.31 7.11 -8.28
CA LYS A 38 -0.74 7.68 -9.56
C LYS A 38 -0.86 9.20 -9.51
N SER A 39 -1.12 9.78 -8.33
CA SER A 39 -1.12 11.22 -8.14
C SER A 39 0.29 11.77 -8.31
N MET A 40 0.48 12.65 -9.29
CA MET A 40 1.80 13.20 -9.66
C MET A 40 2.45 14.06 -8.57
N ASN A 41 1.69 14.44 -7.54
CA ASN A 41 2.10 15.42 -6.53
C ASN A 41 2.36 14.81 -5.13
N SER A 42 2.41 13.47 -4.99
CA SER A 42 2.57 12.89 -3.66
C SER A 42 4.04 12.89 -3.20
N LEU A 43 4.32 13.73 -2.21
CA LEU A 43 5.58 13.73 -1.44
C LEU A 43 5.89 12.35 -0.84
N ASN A 44 4.85 11.52 -0.69
CA ASN A 44 4.90 10.17 -0.14
C ASN A 44 4.98 9.06 -1.20
N ARG A 45 5.16 9.37 -2.49
CA ARG A 45 5.19 8.38 -3.58
C ARG A 45 6.19 7.25 -3.34
N THR A 46 7.41 7.58 -2.94
CA THR A 46 8.47 6.59 -2.69
C THR A 46 8.14 5.70 -1.49
N LYS A 47 7.54 6.27 -0.43
CA LYS A 47 7.08 5.51 0.74
C LYS A 47 5.96 4.55 0.34
N ALA A 48 4.98 5.03 -0.44
CA ALA A 48 3.86 4.21 -0.91
C ALA A 48 4.35 3.05 -1.81
N LEU A 49 5.32 3.29 -2.70
CA LEU A 49 5.95 2.25 -3.51
C LEU A 49 6.62 1.17 -2.66
N ASN A 50 7.44 1.56 -1.68
CA ASN A 50 8.10 0.62 -0.77
C ASN A 50 7.09 -0.21 0.04
N LEU A 51 5.97 0.40 0.47
CA LEU A 51 4.90 -0.33 1.16
C LEU A 51 4.26 -1.38 0.25
N ILE A 52 4.00 -1.06 -1.03
CA ILE A 52 3.44 -2.03 -1.97
C ILE A 52 4.40 -3.17 -2.28
N ILE A 53 5.69 -2.87 -2.47
CA ILE A 53 6.69 -3.88 -2.87
C ILE A 53 6.98 -4.86 -1.73
N TYR A 54 7.13 -4.38 -0.50
CA TYR A 54 7.63 -5.18 0.61
C TYR A 54 6.56 -5.62 1.62
N ASN A 55 5.41 -4.95 1.64
CA ASN A 55 4.40 -5.20 2.68
C ASN A 55 3.07 -5.71 2.11
N VAL A 56 2.90 -5.89 0.79
CA VAL A 56 1.68 -6.52 0.25
C VAL A 56 1.88 -8.02 0.14
N LEU A 57 0.95 -8.82 0.66
CA LEU A 57 1.05 -10.27 0.61
C LEU A 57 1.05 -10.80 -0.83
N PRO A 58 1.92 -11.79 -1.17
CA PRO A 58 2.03 -12.33 -2.52
C PRO A 58 0.77 -13.06 -3.05
N GLY A 59 -0.28 -13.26 -2.25
CA GLY A 59 -1.60 -13.79 -2.66
C GLY A 59 -2.62 -12.73 -3.09
N THR A 60 -2.52 -11.50 -2.58
CA THR A 60 -3.38 -10.36 -3.03
C THR A 60 -3.00 -9.86 -4.43
N THR A 61 -1.81 -10.21 -4.89
CA THR A 61 -1.29 -10.00 -6.24
C THR A 61 -2.16 -10.65 -7.32
N GLY A 62 -2.82 -11.78 -7.04
CA GLY A 62 -3.64 -12.49 -8.04
C GLY A 62 -4.89 -11.73 -8.49
N GLN A 63 -5.48 -10.90 -7.61
CA GLN A 63 -6.56 -9.98 -7.99
C GLN A 63 -6.02 -8.68 -8.59
N LEU A 64 -4.87 -8.21 -8.11
CA LEU A 64 -4.20 -7.01 -8.64
C LEU A 64 -3.76 -7.23 -10.09
N ARG A 65 -3.20 -8.40 -10.38
CA ARG A 65 -2.79 -8.85 -11.70
C ARG A 65 -3.98 -8.93 -12.66
N ARG A 66 -5.12 -9.49 -12.22
CA ARG A 66 -6.38 -9.48 -12.99
C ARG A 66 -6.88 -8.07 -13.28
N LYS A 67 -6.83 -7.17 -12.29
CA LYS A 67 -7.23 -5.76 -12.47
C LYS A 67 -6.28 -5.04 -13.43
N LEU A 68 -4.97 -5.29 -13.36
CA LEU A 68 -3.96 -4.71 -14.27
C LEU A 68 -4.21 -5.12 -15.73
N TYR A 69 -4.56 -6.39 -15.97
CA TYR A 69 -4.92 -6.87 -17.31
C TYR A 69 -6.30 -6.39 -17.77
N SER A 70 -7.26 -6.17 -16.87
CA SER A 70 -8.57 -5.61 -17.23
C SER A 70 -8.54 -4.10 -17.55
N PHE A 71 -7.39 -3.43 -17.36
CA PHE A 71 -7.16 -2.05 -17.78
C PHE A 71 -6.33 -1.94 -19.07
N ARG A 72 -6.03 -3.06 -19.74
CA ARG A 72 -5.33 -3.10 -21.05
C ARG A 72 -6.26 -3.43 -22.24
N THR A 73 -7.56 -3.50 -22.01
CA THR A 73 -8.63 -3.57 -23.04
C THR A 73 -9.50 -2.34 -22.89
#